data_AF-G7EVV4-F1
#
_entry.id   AF-G7EVV4-F1
#
_cell.length_a   1.000
_cell.length_b   1.000
_cell.length_c   1.000
_cell.angle_alpha   90.00
_cell.angle_beta   90.00
_cell.angle_gamma   90.00
#
_symmetry.space_group_name_H-M   'P 1'
#
loop_
_entity.id
_entity.type
_entity.pdbx_description
1 polymer ?
#
loop_
_entity_poly.entity_id
_entity_poly.type
_entity_poly.pdbx_seq_one_letter_code
_entity_poly.pdbx_strand_id
1 'polypeptide(L)'
;MANAVSDVINDIFKANTRFYRCGIGAIELESELYQQADMFSVNADNPKMMKCLDAINKRYGAGTLSIGSERLSQIWNMKRAFLSPHYTTRWSDIPIIKCSD
;
A
#
# COMPACT_ATOMS: atom_id res chain seq x y z
N MET A 1 -1.60 8.11 -11.72
CA MET A 1 -1.82 6.64 -11.53
C MET A 1 -3.28 6.27 -11.32
N ALA A 2 -4.00 6.87 -10.35
CA ALA A 2 -5.41 6.52 -10.07
C ALA A 2 -6.35 6.68 -11.28
N ASN A 3 -6.18 7.73 -12.09
CA ASN A 3 -7.02 7.96 -13.27
C ASN A 3 -6.84 6.87 -14.34
N ALA A 4 -5.59 6.48 -14.62
CA ALA A 4 -5.29 5.42 -15.59
C ALA A 4 -5.87 4.05 -15.20
N VAL A 5 -6.03 3.79 -13.90
CA VAL A 5 -6.69 2.56 -13.42
C VAL A 5 -8.18 2.58 -13.77
N SER A 6 -8.86 3.72 -13.60
CA SER A 6 -10.28 3.86 -13.95
C SER A 6 -10.56 3.62 -15.42
N ASP A 7 -9.62 3.96 -16.31
CA ASP A 7 -9.78 3.75 -17.75
C ASP A 7 -9.67 2.27 -18.13
N VAL A 8 -8.72 1.54 -17.52
CA VAL A 8 -8.39 0.16 -17.89
C VAL A 8 -9.22 -0.89 -17.10
N ILE A 9 -9.83 -0.51 -15.98
CA ILE A 9 -10.57 -1.45 -15.12
C ILE A 9 -11.72 -2.14 -15.88
N ASN A 10 -12.37 -1.43 -16.79
CA ASN A 10 -13.50 -1.95 -17.56
C ASN A 10 -13.08 -3.04 -18.55
N ASP A 11 -11.85 -2.96 -19.08
CA ASP A 11 -11.31 -3.93 -20.03
C ASP A 11 -10.83 -5.22 -19.34
N ILE A 12 -10.32 -5.10 -18.11
CA ILE A 12 -9.82 -6.24 -17.33
C ILE A 12 -10.97 -6.97 -16.62
N PHE A 13 -12.07 -6.26 -16.33
CA PHE A 13 -13.20 -6.81 -15.59
C PHE A 13 -13.92 -7.92 -16.35
N LYS A 14 -14.02 -9.10 -15.72
CA LYS A 14 -14.79 -10.24 -16.23
C LYS A 14 -15.96 -10.55 -15.31
N ALA A 15 -17.18 -10.43 -15.84
CA ALA A 15 -18.39 -10.81 -15.13
C ALA A 15 -18.30 -12.28 -14.66
N ASN A 16 -18.82 -12.57 -13.47
CA ASN A 16 -18.80 -13.88 -12.81
C ASN A 16 -17.42 -14.44 -12.38
N THR A 17 -16.33 -13.67 -12.45
CA THR A 17 -15.01 -14.12 -11.97
C THR A 17 -14.65 -13.42 -10.65
N ARG A 18 -14.27 -14.20 -9.63
CA ARG A 18 -13.80 -13.65 -8.35
C ARG A 18 -12.29 -13.42 -8.41
N PHE A 19 -11.86 -12.17 -8.26
CA PHE A 19 -10.44 -11.83 -8.14
C PHE A 19 -9.99 -11.97 -6.69
N TYR A 20 -8.93 -12.75 -6.46
CA TYR A 20 -8.39 -12.98 -5.10
C TYR A 20 -7.50 -11.83 -4.62
N ARG A 21 -6.74 -11.20 -5.53
CA ARG A 21 -5.85 -10.06 -5.27
C ARG A 21 -5.78 -9.17 -6.51
N CYS A 22 -5.74 -7.86 -6.30
CA CYS A 22 -5.48 -6.85 -7.31
C CYS A 22 -4.36 -5.96 -6.79
N GLY A 23 -3.41 -5.61 -7.65
CA GLY A 23 -2.28 -4.75 -7.30
C GLY A 23 -1.99 -3.81 -8.45
N ILE A 24 -1.56 -2.60 -8.12
CA ILE A 24 -1.10 -1.60 -9.08
C ILE A 24 0.41 -1.52 -8.92
N GLY A 25 1.14 -1.82 -9.99
CA GLY A 25 2.59 -1.66 -10.06
C GLY A 25 2.93 -0.40 -10.81
N ALA A 26 3.73 0.48 -10.20
CA ALA A 26 4.43 1.52 -10.94
C ALA A 26 5.72 0.89 -11.48
N ILE A 27 5.86 0.88 -12.80
CA ILE A 27 7.09 0.47 -13.48
C ILE A 27 7.81 1.78 -13.86
N GLU A 28 9.14 1.78 -13.81
CA GLU A 28 9.96 2.93 -14.26
C GLU A 28 9.78 4.20 -13.42
N LEU A 29 10.01 4.08 -12.11
CA LEU A 29 10.09 5.25 -11.22
C LEU A 29 11.39 6.01 -11.49
N GLU A 30 11.27 7.17 -12.13
CA GLU A 30 12.39 8.06 -12.40
C GLU A 30 12.41 9.25 -11.43
N SER A 31 13.60 9.82 -11.22
CA SER A 31 13.73 11.05 -10.45
C SER A 31 13.25 12.24 -11.29
N GLU A 32 12.54 13.17 -10.64
CA GLU A 32 12.12 14.45 -11.24
C GLU A 32 13.30 15.22 -11.88
N LEU A 33 14.52 15.01 -11.38
CA LEU A 33 15.75 15.63 -11.93
C LEU A 33 16.08 15.19 -13.36
N TYR A 34 15.65 14.00 -13.78
CA TYR A 34 15.90 13.45 -15.11
C TYR A 34 14.67 13.46 -16.00
N GLN A 35 13.55 13.97 -15.49
CA GLN A 35 12.30 14.02 -16.23
C GLN A 35 12.29 15.24 -17.16
N GLN A 36 12.28 15.00 -18.47
CA GLN A 36 12.10 16.07 -19.45
C GLN A 36 10.60 16.43 -19.54
N ALA A 37 10.27 17.67 -19.20
CA ALA A 37 8.90 18.18 -19.32
C ALA A 37 8.55 18.39 -20.80
N ASP A 38 7.37 17.92 -21.19
CA ASP A 38 6.80 18.25 -22.50
C ASP A 38 6.21 19.65 -22.47
N MET A 39 6.47 20.44 -23.52
CA MET A 39 6.12 21.87 -23.62
C MET A 39 4.62 22.11 -23.54
N PHE A 40 3.81 21.12 -23.91
CA PHE A 40 2.34 21.20 -23.93
C PHE A 40 1.66 20.41 -22.80
N SER A 41 2.45 19.73 -21.95
CA SER A 41 1.90 18.99 -20.83
C SER A 41 1.52 19.94 -19.68
N VAL A 42 0.25 19.89 -19.28
CA VAL A 42 -0.20 20.61 -18.07
C VAL A 42 0.23 19.77 -16.87
N ASN A 43 1.24 20.26 -16.16
CA ASN A 43 1.71 19.60 -14.95
C ASN A 43 0.64 19.73 -13.85
N ALA A 44 -0.01 18.61 -13.53
CA ALA A 44 -1.04 18.54 -12.48
C ALA A 44 -0.45 18.42 -11.07
N ASP A 45 0.88 18.25 -10.96
CA ASP A 45 1.53 18.07 -9.67
C ASP A 45 1.72 19.41 -8.95
N ASN A 46 1.34 19.44 -7.67
CA ASN A 46 1.52 20.61 -6.82
C ASN A 46 2.60 20.34 -5.75
N PRO A 47 3.89 20.56 -6.07
CA PRO A 47 4.99 20.23 -5.17
C PRO A 47 4.97 21.05 -3.87
N LYS A 48 4.37 22.25 -3.88
CA LYS A 48 4.23 23.08 -2.67
C LYS A 48 3.27 22.45 -1.66
N MET A 49 2.16 21.90 -2.15
CA MET A 49 1.20 21.19 -1.32
C MET A 49 1.82 19.91 -0.73
N MET A 50 2.50 19.11 -1.55
CA MET A 50 3.17 17.88 -1.08
C MET A 50 4.22 18.18 -0.01
N LYS A 51 5.06 19.20 -0.21
CA LYS A 51 6.05 19.64 0.80
C LYS A 51 5.40 20.06 2.13
N CYS A 52 4.25 20.72 2.10
CA CYS A 52 3.52 21.09 3.30
C CYS A 52 3.02 19.86 4.06
N LEU A 53 2.44 18.91 3.33
CA LEU A 53 1.92 17.65 3.88
C LEU A 53 3.06 16.83 4.50
N ASP A 54 4.20 16.73 3.82
CA ASP A 54 5.40 16.07 4.33
C ASP A 54 5.97 16.74 5.57
N ALA A 55 6.01 18.07 5.61
CA ALA A 55 6.50 18.81 6.78
C ALA A 55 5.64 18.53 8.03
N ILE A 56 4.32 18.45 7.87
CA ILE A 56 3.41 18.14 8.96
C ILE A 56 3.57 16.67 9.39
N ASN A 57 3.61 15.74 8.44
CA ASN A 57 3.83 14.32 8.74
C ASN A 57 5.19 14.07 9.42
N LYS A 58 6.24 14.80 9.05
CA LYS A 58 7.55 14.70 9.72
C LYS A 58 7.51 15.19 11.17
N ARG A 59 6.66 16.18 11.49
CA ARG A 59 6.54 16.77 12.83
C ARG A 59 5.68 15.95 13.78
N TYR A 60 4.57 15.40 13.30
CA TYR A 60 3.56 14.72 14.14
C TYR A 60 3.55 13.20 14.02
N GLY A 61 4.29 12.64 13.06
CA GLY A 61 4.38 11.20 12.82
C GLY A 61 3.91 10.82 11.41
N ALA A 62 4.53 9.79 10.84
CA ALA A 62 4.19 9.28 9.52
C ALA A 62 2.70 8.86 9.47
N GLY A 63 1.95 9.38 8.50
CA GLY A 63 0.52 9.10 8.34
C GLY A 63 -0.42 9.97 9.17
N THR A 64 0.05 11.07 9.78
CA THR A 64 -0.80 12.02 10.52
C THR A 64 -1.81 12.71 9.59
N LEU A 65 -1.35 13.16 8.43
CA LEU A 65 -2.15 13.71 7.35
C LEU A 65 -1.99 12.84 6.11
N SER A 66 -3.11 12.53 5.48
CA SER A 66 -3.20 11.81 4.21
C SER A 66 -4.25 12.51 3.37
N ILE A 67 -4.14 12.35 2.05
CA ILE A 67 -5.07 12.95 1.10
C ILE A 67 -6.44 12.30 1.30
N GLY A 68 -7.52 13.09 1.33
CA GLY A 68 -8.87 12.56 1.57
C GLY A 68 -9.30 11.48 0.58
N SER A 69 -8.78 11.50 -0.65
CA SER A 69 -9.00 10.49 -1.68
C SER A 69 -8.21 9.19 -1.47
N GLU A 70 -7.16 9.20 -0.65
CA GLU A 70 -6.32 8.04 -0.34
C GLU A 70 -6.95 7.15 0.75
N ARG A 71 -7.87 7.69 1.55
CA ARG A 71 -8.41 7.06 2.78
C ARG A 71 -9.48 5.97 2.53
N LEU A 72 -9.39 5.25 1.41
CA LEU A 72 -10.28 4.13 1.10
C LEU A 72 -9.69 2.75 1.43
N SER A 73 -8.39 2.66 1.73
CA SER A 73 -7.76 1.39 2.08
C SER A 73 -7.55 1.25 3.59
N GLN A 74 -8.01 0.13 4.14
CA GLN A 74 -7.83 -0.20 5.55
C GLN A 74 -6.36 -0.06 5.99
N ILE A 75 -6.16 0.40 7.23
CA ILE A 75 -4.88 0.29 7.94
C ILE A 75 -4.40 -1.15 7.75
N TRP A 76 -3.23 -1.32 7.13
CA TRP A 76 -2.65 -2.63 6.86
C TRP A 76 -2.42 -3.35 8.19
N ASN A 77 -3.39 -4.17 8.58
CA ASN A 77 -3.28 -5.00 9.76
C ASN A 77 -2.64 -6.33 9.35
N MET A 78 -1.54 -6.66 10.00
CA MET A 78 -0.90 -7.96 9.84
C MET A 78 -1.93 -9.06 10.12
N LYS A 79 -2.15 -9.97 9.15
CA LYS A 79 -3.00 -11.15 9.35
C LYS A 79 -2.32 -12.13 10.31
N ARG A 80 -2.44 -11.87 11.61
CA ARG A 80 -1.91 -12.72 12.70
C ARG A 80 -2.46 -14.15 12.68
N ALA A 81 -3.54 -14.43 11.94
CA ALA A 81 -4.11 -15.76 11.80
C ALA A 81 -3.15 -16.81 11.19
N PHE A 82 -2.09 -16.39 10.50
CA PHE A 82 -1.06 -17.28 9.94
C PHE A 82 0.28 -17.19 10.68
N LEU A 83 0.30 -16.63 11.89
CA LEU A 83 1.52 -16.54 12.69
C LEU A 83 1.89 -17.94 13.19
N SER A 84 3.09 -18.41 12.89
CA SER A 84 3.61 -19.66 13.45
C SER A 84 3.73 -19.53 14.98
N PRO A 85 3.48 -20.60 15.74
CA PRO A 85 3.71 -20.59 17.18
C PRO A 85 5.17 -20.26 17.50
N HIS A 86 5.39 -19.53 18.58
CA HIS A 86 6.70 -19.00 18.96
C HIS A 86 7.49 -20.04 19.77
N TYR A 87 7.83 -21.16 19.14
CA TYR A 87 8.43 -22.32 19.82
C TYR A 87 9.73 -22.01 20.58
N THR A 88 10.49 -21.00 20.14
CA THR A 88 11.79 -20.63 20.75
C THR A 88 11.69 -19.50 21.77
N THR A 89 10.63 -18.70 21.74
CA THR A 89 10.51 -17.49 22.56
C THR A 89 9.33 -17.52 23.53
N ARG A 90 8.42 -18.50 23.41
CA ARG A 90 7.25 -18.64 24.28
C ARG A 90 7.03 -20.10 24.68
N TRP A 91 7.23 -20.39 25.95
CA TRP A 91 7.07 -21.73 26.54
C TRP A 91 5.65 -22.31 26.36
N SER A 92 4.62 -21.47 26.30
CA SER A 92 3.22 -21.89 26.10
C SER A 92 2.93 -22.45 24.71
N ASP A 93 3.80 -22.16 23.73
CA ASP A 93 3.60 -22.56 22.34
C ASP A 93 4.31 -23.91 22.03
N ILE A 94 5.04 -24.48 23.00
CA ILE A 94 5.76 -25.75 22.85
C ILE A 94 4.76 -26.93 22.88
N PRO A 95 4.79 -27.84 21.89
CA PRO A 95 3.88 -28.98 21.86
C PRO A 95 4.16 -29.94 23.03
N ILE A 96 3.13 -30.21 23.84
CA ILE A 96 3.21 -31.15 24.96
C ILE A 96 2.85 -32.54 24.44
N ILE A 97 3.83 -33.44 24.41
CA ILE A 97 3.63 -34.84 24.08
C ILE A 97 3.21 -35.57 25.35
N LYS A 98 2.00 -36.14 25.36
CA LYS A 98 1.55 -37.05 26.41
C LYS A 98 1.82 -38.48 25.94
N CYS A 99 2.76 -39.16 26.56
CA CYS A 99 2.91 -40.60 26.43
C CYS A 99 1.88 -41.25 27.36
N SER A 100 1.01 -42.08 26.81
CA SER A 100 0.15 -42.99 27.58
C SER A 100 0.92 -44.27 27.86
N ASP A 101 0.92 -44.70 29.12
CA ASP A 101 1.37 -46.05 29.55
C ASP A 101 0.47 -47.16 28.99
#